data_AF-A0A9P7F6V1-F1
#
_entry.id   AF-A0A9P7F6V1-F1
#
_cell.length_a   1.000
_cell.length_b   1.000
_cell.length_c   1.000
_cell.angle_alpha   90.00
_cell.angle_beta   90.00
_cell.angle_gamma   90.00
#
_symmetry.space_group_name_H-M   'P 1'
#
loop_
_entity.id
_entity.type
_entity.pdbx_description
1 polymer ?
#
loop_
_entity_poly.entity_id
_entity_poly.type
_entity_poly.pdbx_seq_one_letter_code
_entity_poly.pdbx_strand_id
1 'polypeptide(L)'
;MAMSSGMTEPSETFMPPTSPLVADSSWTQENPLSPQKEDRNLQLSGIPAANGITESAHASEEQQKFIEDQLGEEIRLGRVSESFRSELLPGMYSVLMHTVPKPNSDKLHLVVDHTAGEYSLNSMIDVDAIKGTKLDGLHSLGASLLEFRKDHPDEKLLLFKSDVSQAFCRLPMHQLWQAKQVLTFRGQWHINHCNNFGGRGSPKVWISFMSLMAWIAIHHTLIKALKLYMDNSFSFEVAGWTLYYEPYQCHFPEKQTHLLQLWDEIGVPHD
;
A
#
# COMPACT_ATOMS: atom_id res chain seq x y z
N MET A 1 -22.61 -31.38 60.00
CA MET A 1 -23.74 -31.26 59.06
C MET A 1 -23.98 -29.77 58.84
N ALA A 2 -24.16 -29.36 57.57
CA ALA A 2 -24.38 -28.01 57.04
C ALA A 2 -23.14 -27.10 56.81
N MET A 3 -23.04 -26.68 55.55
CA MET A 3 -22.03 -25.83 54.91
C MET A 3 -22.44 -24.35 54.90
N SER A 4 -21.46 -23.46 54.76
CA SER A 4 -21.56 -22.17 54.02
C SER A 4 -20.12 -21.64 53.84
N SER A 5 -19.50 -21.71 52.66
CA SER A 5 -19.64 -20.82 51.49
C SER A 5 -19.26 -19.36 51.79
N GLY A 6 -18.04 -18.96 51.41
CA GLY A 6 -17.56 -17.59 51.34
C GLY A 6 -16.48 -17.48 50.25
N MET A 7 -16.79 -16.71 49.21
CA MET A 7 -16.06 -16.56 47.95
C MET A 7 -14.66 -15.96 48.10
N THR A 8 -13.69 -16.50 47.36
CA THR A 8 -12.38 -15.92 47.07
C THR A 8 -12.43 -15.10 45.77
N GLU A 9 -11.93 -13.86 45.81
CA GLU A 9 -11.68 -12.99 44.65
C GLU A 9 -10.65 -13.62 43.68
N PRO A 10 -10.77 -13.43 42.35
CA PRO A 10 -9.73 -13.81 41.41
C PRO A 10 -8.69 -12.69 41.24
N SER A 11 -7.43 -13.05 41.46
CA SER A 11 -6.23 -12.27 41.22
C SER A 11 -6.08 -11.89 39.73
N GLU A 12 -6.09 -10.59 39.43
CA GLU A 12 -5.69 -10.06 38.12
C GLU A 12 -4.20 -10.27 37.92
N THR A 13 -3.85 -11.05 36.89
CA THR A 13 -2.46 -11.30 36.50
C THR A 13 -2.06 -10.23 35.48
N PHE A 14 -1.26 -9.27 35.93
CA PHE A 14 -0.72 -8.18 35.12
C PHE A 14 0.31 -8.74 34.11
N MET A 15 -0.04 -8.78 32.83
CA MET A 15 0.92 -9.06 31.75
C MET A 15 1.63 -7.76 31.35
N PRO A 16 2.97 -7.72 31.26
CA PRO A 16 3.69 -6.52 30.85
C PRO A 16 3.52 -6.27 29.34
N PRO A 17 3.50 -4.99 28.90
CA PRO A 17 3.40 -4.66 27.49
C PRO A 17 4.66 -5.10 26.74
N THR A 18 4.44 -5.67 25.56
CA THR A 18 5.46 -6.09 24.61
C THR A 18 6.35 -4.93 24.17
N SER A 19 7.66 -5.21 24.09
CA SER A 19 8.73 -4.28 23.73
C SER A 19 8.54 -3.55 22.39
N PRO A 20 9.20 -2.39 22.20
CA PRO A 20 8.97 -1.50 21.06
C PRO A 20 9.50 -2.07 19.75
N LEU A 21 8.72 -1.92 18.68
CA LEU A 21 9.14 -2.16 17.30
C LEU A 21 10.29 -1.23 16.91
N VAL A 22 11.44 -1.83 16.57
CA VAL A 22 12.59 -1.15 16.00
C VAL A 22 12.26 -0.79 14.54
N ALA A 23 12.30 0.50 14.20
CA ALA A 23 12.15 0.98 12.83
C ALA A 23 13.39 0.61 12.01
N ASP A 24 13.20 -0.21 10.96
CA ASP A 24 14.22 -0.47 9.95
C ASP A 24 14.34 0.76 9.02
N SER A 25 15.54 1.29 8.88
CA SER A 25 15.85 2.62 8.32
C SER A 25 16.72 2.52 7.06
N SER A 26 16.34 1.67 6.12
CA SER A 26 17.06 1.46 4.86
C SER A 26 16.37 2.10 3.65
N TRP A 27 16.29 3.43 3.64
CA TRP A 27 16.05 4.20 2.40
C TRP A 27 16.99 5.39 2.32
N THR A 28 18.25 5.14 1.97
CA THR A 28 19.18 6.17 1.50
C THR A 28 19.23 6.13 -0.03
N GLN A 29 18.80 7.23 -0.65
CA GLN A 29 18.98 7.56 -2.05
C GLN A 29 20.47 7.60 -2.45
N GLU A 30 20.80 7.00 -3.59
CA GLU A 30 21.82 7.55 -4.48
C GLU A 30 21.27 7.56 -5.92
N ASN A 31 21.30 8.74 -6.51
CA ASN A 31 21.06 9.01 -7.93
C ASN A 31 22.40 9.51 -8.49
N PRO A 32 22.89 8.97 -9.62
CA PRO A 32 23.32 9.92 -10.64
C PRO A 32 23.01 9.51 -12.09
N LEU A 33 22.51 10.51 -12.83
CA LEU A 33 22.82 10.87 -14.22
C LEU A 33 21.93 10.31 -15.36
N SER A 34 21.20 11.24 -15.97
CA SER A 34 20.90 11.31 -17.41
C SER A 34 21.99 12.21 -18.08
N PRO A 35 22.11 12.38 -19.43
CA PRO A 35 21.10 12.16 -20.48
C PRO A 35 21.61 11.63 -21.85
N GLN A 36 20.69 11.18 -22.72
CA GLN A 36 20.48 11.78 -24.06
C GLN A 36 19.21 11.23 -24.74
N LYS A 37 18.42 12.14 -25.29
CA LYS A 37 17.15 11.94 -26.02
C LYS A 37 17.43 11.54 -27.46
N GLU A 38 16.53 10.76 -28.05
CA GLU A 38 16.11 10.96 -29.43
C GLU A 38 14.59 10.84 -29.55
N ASP A 39 13.98 11.90 -30.08
CA ASP A 39 12.55 12.01 -30.42
C ASP A 39 12.21 11.03 -31.54
N ARG A 40 11.16 10.21 -31.35
CA ARG A 40 10.48 9.55 -32.48
C ARG A 40 8.97 9.61 -32.34
N ASN A 41 8.38 10.40 -33.23
CA ASN A 41 6.96 10.43 -33.59
C ASN A 41 6.38 9.01 -33.72
N LEU A 42 5.29 8.73 -33.01
CA LEU A 42 4.54 7.48 -33.13
C LEU A 42 3.47 7.60 -34.23
N GLN A 43 3.78 7.04 -35.41
CA GLN A 43 2.77 6.49 -36.30
C GLN A 43 2.17 5.23 -35.63
N LEU A 44 0.85 5.25 -35.42
CA LEU A 44 0.07 4.11 -34.96
C LEU A 44 -0.06 3.06 -36.08
N SER A 45 0.99 2.28 -36.30
CA SER A 45 0.91 1.06 -37.12
C SER A 45 2.00 0.08 -36.70
N GLY A 46 1.60 -1.03 -36.08
CA GLY A 46 2.49 -2.13 -35.68
C GLY A 46 2.65 -2.23 -34.16
N ILE A 47 1.64 -2.77 -33.47
CA ILE A 47 1.83 -3.33 -32.13
C ILE A 47 2.44 -4.73 -32.35
N PRO A 48 3.70 -5.00 -31.94
CA PRO A 48 4.27 -6.33 -32.04
C PRO A 48 3.53 -7.29 -31.11
N ALA A 49 3.43 -8.56 -31.53
CA ALA A 49 2.87 -9.63 -30.71
C ALA A 49 3.66 -9.81 -29.40
N ALA A 50 2.90 -9.96 -28.32
CA ALA A 50 3.26 -10.28 -26.94
C ALA A 50 4.72 -10.74 -26.68
N ASN A 51 5.51 -9.89 -26.02
CA ASN A 51 6.66 -10.35 -25.24
C ASN A 51 6.12 -10.99 -23.95
N GLY A 52 5.78 -12.27 -24.01
CA GLY A 52 5.12 -12.96 -22.90
C GLY A 52 5.49 -14.43 -22.81
N ILE A 53 6.79 -14.76 -22.83
CA ILE A 53 7.28 -16.02 -22.26
C ILE A 53 8.63 -15.73 -21.59
N THR A 54 8.56 -15.24 -20.37
CA THR A 54 9.56 -15.63 -19.38
C THR A 54 8.77 -16.27 -18.26
N GLU A 55 8.45 -17.56 -18.41
CA GLU A 55 8.45 -18.39 -17.22
C GLU A 55 9.78 -18.10 -16.50
N SER A 56 9.73 -17.90 -15.20
CA SER A 56 10.90 -18.09 -14.38
C SER A 56 11.27 -19.58 -14.49
N ALA A 57 11.89 -19.98 -15.59
CA ALA A 57 12.36 -21.35 -15.82
C ALA A 57 13.37 -21.81 -14.75
N HIS A 58 13.74 -20.90 -13.84
CA HIS A 58 14.65 -21.07 -12.73
C HIS A 58 14.00 -20.91 -11.34
N ALA A 59 12.67 -20.72 -11.24
CA ALA A 59 12.02 -20.63 -9.93
C ALA A 59 11.90 -22.01 -9.26
N SER A 60 12.29 -22.09 -7.99
CA SER A 60 12.15 -23.31 -7.19
C SER A 60 10.68 -23.70 -7.01
N GLU A 61 10.42 -24.95 -6.66
CA GLU A 61 9.05 -25.42 -6.36
C GLU A 61 8.39 -24.57 -5.25
N GLU A 62 9.17 -24.15 -4.26
CA GLU A 62 8.72 -23.26 -3.18
C GLU A 62 8.29 -21.89 -3.71
N GLN A 63 9.08 -21.29 -4.60
CA GLN A 63 8.76 -20.00 -5.22
C GLN A 63 7.51 -20.10 -6.09
N GLN A 64 7.38 -21.18 -6.87
CA GLN A 64 6.18 -21.40 -7.69
C GLN A 64 4.94 -21.58 -6.82
N LYS A 65 5.05 -22.38 -5.75
CA LYS A 65 3.94 -22.56 -4.80
C LYS A 65 3.55 -21.24 -4.13
N PHE A 66 4.53 -20.41 -3.78
CA PHE A 66 4.26 -19.09 -3.22
C PHE A 66 3.49 -18.18 -4.21
N ILE A 67 3.88 -18.16 -5.49
CA ILE A 67 3.15 -17.40 -6.52
C ILE A 67 1.72 -17.93 -6.66
N GLU A 68 1.55 -19.26 -6.69
CA GLU A 68 0.25 -19.93 -6.79
C GLU A 68 -0.67 -19.57 -5.62
N ASP A 69 -0.15 -19.63 -4.39
CA ASP A 69 -0.90 -19.29 -3.18
C ASP A 69 -1.30 -17.80 -3.16
N GLN A 70 -0.38 -16.89 -3.53
CA GLN A 70 -0.67 -15.46 -3.63
C GLN A 70 -1.71 -15.15 -4.70
N LEU A 71 -1.56 -15.73 -5.90
CA LEU A 71 -2.50 -15.57 -7.00
C LEU A 71 -3.90 -16.08 -6.61
N GLY A 72 -3.96 -17.24 -5.95
CA GLY A 72 -5.22 -17.80 -5.44
C GLY A 72 -5.92 -16.88 -4.45
N GLU A 73 -5.18 -16.24 -3.54
CA GLU A 73 -5.73 -15.27 -2.60
C GLU A 73 -6.23 -14.00 -3.31
N GLU A 74 -5.48 -13.47 -4.28
CA GLU A 74 -5.90 -12.31 -5.07
C GLU A 74 -7.17 -12.59 -5.90
N ILE A 75 -7.32 -13.82 -6.41
CA ILE A 75 -8.53 -14.29 -7.08
C ILE A 75 -9.69 -14.38 -6.09
N ARG A 76 -9.47 -14.96 -4.91
CA ARG A 76 -10.49 -15.08 -3.84
C ARG A 76 -11.00 -13.70 -3.40
N LEU A 77 -10.12 -12.71 -3.37
CA LEU A 77 -10.44 -11.32 -3.05
C LEU A 77 -11.08 -10.55 -4.22
N GLY A 78 -11.22 -11.17 -5.39
CA GLY A 78 -11.81 -10.56 -6.59
C GLY A 78 -10.96 -9.48 -7.25
N ARG A 79 -9.69 -9.37 -6.86
CA ARG A 79 -8.74 -8.39 -7.41
C ARG A 79 -8.04 -8.89 -8.66
N VAL A 80 -7.97 -10.22 -8.81
CA VAL A 80 -7.50 -10.88 -10.02
C VAL A 80 -8.60 -11.80 -10.55
N SER A 81 -8.73 -11.89 -11.86
CA SER A 81 -9.72 -12.78 -12.48
C SER A 81 -9.33 -14.25 -12.35
N GLU A 82 -10.32 -15.15 -12.43
CA GLU A 82 -10.06 -16.53 -12.85
C GLU A 82 -9.32 -16.56 -14.20
N SER A 83 -8.67 -17.69 -14.51
CA SER A 83 -8.01 -17.83 -15.81
C SER A 83 -9.07 -17.84 -16.91
N PHE A 84 -8.84 -17.07 -17.98
CA PHE A 84 -9.90 -16.85 -18.98
C PHE A 84 -9.66 -17.56 -20.31
N ARG A 85 -8.42 -17.84 -20.72
CA ARG A 85 -8.06 -18.54 -21.98
C ARG A 85 -6.65 -19.16 -21.88
N SER A 86 -6.24 -19.92 -22.90
CA SER A 86 -4.84 -20.34 -23.13
C SER A 86 -4.04 -19.32 -23.95
N GLU A 87 -4.68 -18.29 -24.50
CA GLU A 87 -4.06 -17.28 -25.37
C GLU A 87 -4.52 -15.86 -25.02
N LEU A 88 -3.62 -14.89 -25.21
CA LEU A 88 -3.92 -13.46 -25.08
C LEU A 88 -4.80 -12.97 -26.22
N LEU A 89 -5.74 -12.07 -25.91
CA LEU A 89 -6.55 -11.40 -26.93
C LEU A 89 -5.77 -10.24 -27.58
N PRO A 90 -6.13 -9.85 -28.82
CA PRO A 90 -5.53 -8.69 -29.48
C PRO A 90 -5.59 -7.43 -28.60
N GLY A 91 -4.45 -6.76 -28.46
CA GLY A 91 -4.31 -5.55 -27.65
C GLY A 91 -4.06 -5.80 -26.16
N MET A 92 -4.07 -7.05 -25.70
CA MET A 92 -3.66 -7.38 -24.33
C MET A 92 -2.15 -7.43 -24.18
N TYR A 93 -1.66 -7.03 -23.00
CA TYR A 93 -0.26 -7.14 -22.62
C TYR A 93 -0.13 -7.98 -21.36
N SER A 94 0.87 -8.86 -21.39
CA SER A 94 1.26 -9.64 -20.22
C SER A 94 2.38 -8.94 -19.45
N VAL A 95 2.33 -9.09 -18.13
CA VAL A 95 3.35 -8.60 -17.21
C VAL A 95 3.95 -9.80 -16.48
N LEU A 96 5.27 -9.79 -16.36
CA LEU A 96 6.03 -10.84 -15.71
C LEU A 96 5.77 -10.83 -14.19
N MET A 97 5.50 -12.00 -13.63
CA MET A 97 5.51 -12.23 -12.19
C MET A 97 6.73 -13.05 -11.79
N HIS A 98 7.41 -12.64 -10.73
CA HIS A 98 8.48 -13.42 -10.12
C HIS A 98 8.53 -13.17 -8.61
N THR A 99 9.33 -13.96 -7.91
CA THR A 99 9.54 -13.79 -6.47
C THR A 99 10.93 -13.28 -6.16
N VAL A 100 11.04 -12.41 -5.17
CA VAL A 100 12.32 -12.01 -4.57
C VAL A 100 12.33 -12.33 -3.07
N PRO A 101 13.45 -12.78 -2.50
CA PRO A 101 13.54 -12.98 -1.05
C PRO A 101 13.45 -11.63 -0.33
N LYS A 102 12.82 -11.62 0.84
CA LYS A 102 12.87 -10.47 1.73
C LYS A 102 14.30 -10.33 2.28
N PRO A 103 14.84 -9.10 2.36
CA PRO A 103 16.10 -8.89 3.07
C PRO A 103 16.02 -9.49 4.48
N ASN A 104 17.04 -10.25 4.87
CA ASN A 104 17.18 -10.81 6.21
C ASN A 104 16.03 -11.76 6.65
N SER A 105 15.32 -12.40 5.72
CA SER A 105 14.25 -13.37 6.04
C SER A 105 14.08 -14.42 4.95
N ASP A 106 13.66 -15.62 5.33
CA ASP A 106 13.28 -16.69 4.38
C ASP A 106 11.93 -16.43 3.69
N LYS A 107 11.28 -15.30 3.97
CA LYS A 107 10.01 -14.92 3.34
C LYS A 107 10.25 -14.45 1.90
N LEU A 108 9.27 -14.64 1.04
CA LEU A 108 9.27 -14.15 -0.34
C LEU A 108 8.38 -12.91 -0.50
N HIS A 109 8.69 -12.09 -1.49
CA HIS A 109 7.83 -11.05 -2.05
C HIS A 109 7.44 -11.43 -3.48
N LEU A 110 6.16 -11.29 -3.82
CA LEU A 110 5.73 -11.31 -5.20
C LEU A 110 6.05 -9.97 -5.85
N VAL A 111 6.69 -10.02 -7.01
CA VAL A 111 7.01 -8.85 -7.84
C VAL A 111 6.29 -9.00 -9.16
N VAL A 112 5.50 -7.99 -9.49
CA VAL A 112 4.93 -7.82 -10.84
C VAL A 112 5.82 -6.80 -11.55
N ASP A 113 6.62 -7.28 -12.50
CA ASP A 113 7.67 -6.49 -13.14
C ASP A 113 7.13 -5.70 -14.33
N HIS A 114 6.67 -4.48 -14.04
CA HIS A 114 6.16 -3.56 -15.05
C HIS A 114 7.28 -2.93 -15.92
N THR A 115 8.55 -3.24 -15.65
CA THR A 115 9.71 -2.71 -16.39
C THR A 115 10.38 -3.78 -17.27
N ALA A 116 9.97 -5.04 -17.15
CA ALA A 116 10.49 -6.13 -17.95
C ALA A 116 10.22 -5.94 -19.46
N GLY A 117 11.27 -6.12 -20.27
CA GLY A 117 11.21 -6.11 -21.72
C GLY A 117 11.33 -4.72 -22.37
N GLU A 118 11.58 -4.72 -23.68
CA GLU A 118 11.76 -3.49 -24.48
C GLU A 118 10.49 -2.62 -24.50
N TYR A 119 9.32 -3.26 -24.59
CA TYR A 119 8.01 -2.61 -24.58
C TYR A 119 7.31 -2.78 -23.23
N SER A 120 8.06 -2.54 -22.14
CA SER A 120 7.55 -2.69 -20.78
C SER A 120 6.36 -1.79 -20.49
N LEU A 121 5.51 -2.19 -19.56
CA LEU A 121 4.28 -1.45 -19.25
C LEU A 121 4.57 -0.02 -18.76
N ASN A 122 5.66 0.15 -17.99
CA ASN A 122 6.12 1.45 -17.52
C ASN A 122 6.63 2.37 -18.63
N SER A 123 7.06 1.83 -19.77
CA SER A 123 7.47 2.65 -20.93
C SER A 123 6.28 3.30 -21.64
N MET A 124 5.06 2.79 -21.44
CA MET A 124 3.82 3.31 -22.03
C MET A 124 3.18 4.45 -21.22
N ILE A 125 3.74 4.78 -20.06
CA ILE A 125 3.21 5.82 -19.17
C ILE A 125 3.99 7.11 -19.43
N ASP A 126 3.27 8.16 -19.84
CA ASP A 126 3.84 9.50 -19.96
C ASP A 126 4.32 9.99 -18.59
N VAL A 127 5.62 10.27 -18.50
CA VAL A 127 6.25 10.73 -17.27
C VAL A 127 5.74 12.13 -16.90
N ASP A 128 5.43 12.99 -17.87
CA ASP A 128 4.91 14.33 -17.60
C ASP A 128 3.51 14.28 -16.99
N ALA A 129 2.69 13.31 -17.38
CA ALA A 129 1.34 13.10 -16.83
C ALA A 129 1.33 12.66 -15.35
N ILE A 130 2.44 12.10 -14.84
CA ILE A 130 2.52 11.57 -13.47
C ILE A 130 3.38 12.40 -12.53
N LYS A 131 3.94 13.53 -13.00
CA LYS A 131 4.73 14.46 -12.18
C LYS A 131 3.90 15.22 -11.15
N GLY A 132 4.60 15.92 -10.27
CA GLY A 132 4.03 16.97 -9.42
C GLY A 132 3.38 16.48 -8.13
N THR A 133 3.58 15.22 -7.74
CA THR A 133 3.08 14.76 -6.44
C THR A 133 4.04 15.17 -5.33
N LYS A 134 3.54 15.95 -4.37
CA LYS A 134 4.28 16.35 -3.17
C LYS A 134 3.71 15.59 -1.98
N LEU A 135 4.57 14.82 -1.32
CA LEU A 135 4.23 14.10 -0.10
C LEU A 135 4.60 14.94 1.13
N ASP A 136 3.88 14.76 2.22
CA ASP A 136 4.27 15.32 3.51
C ASP A 136 5.43 14.52 4.07
N GLY A 137 6.36 15.19 4.74
CA GLY A 137 7.49 14.55 5.43
C GLY A 137 7.52 14.85 6.92
N LEU A 138 8.53 14.30 7.59
CA LEU A 138 8.80 14.62 8.99
C LEU A 138 9.07 16.12 9.20
N HIS A 139 9.62 16.82 8.20
CA HIS A 139 9.79 18.27 8.26
C HIS A 139 8.46 19.02 8.40
N SER A 140 7.42 18.65 7.64
CA SER A 140 6.10 19.27 7.75
C SER A 140 5.39 18.92 9.06
N LEU A 141 5.64 17.73 9.62
CA LEU A 141 5.18 17.39 10.96
C LEU A 141 5.89 18.24 12.02
N GLY A 142 7.21 18.35 11.94
CA GLY A 142 8.03 19.19 12.83
C GLY A 142 7.58 20.64 12.83
N ALA A 143 7.28 21.21 11.66
CA ALA A 143 6.72 22.56 11.56
C ALA A 143 5.37 22.70 12.28
N SER A 144 4.49 21.70 12.16
CA SER A 144 3.19 21.71 12.85
C SER A 144 3.33 21.60 14.37
N LEU A 145 4.29 20.79 14.84
CA LEU A 145 4.60 20.64 16.27
C LEU A 145 5.18 21.93 16.87
N LEU A 146 6.11 22.57 16.15
CA LEU A 146 6.71 23.84 16.57
C LEU A 146 5.67 24.95 16.63
N GLU A 147 4.75 24.99 15.66
CA GLU A 147 3.65 25.96 15.67
C GLU A 147 2.76 25.77 16.89
N PHE A 148 2.32 24.53 17.15
CA PHE A 148 1.49 24.21 18.32
C PHE A 148 2.19 24.56 19.65
N ARG A 149 3.49 24.30 19.76
CA ARG A 149 4.29 24.59 20.96
C ARG A 149 4.37 26.08 21.31
N LYS A 150 4.16 26.99 20.37
CA LYS A 150 4.16 28.44 20.65
C LYS A 150 3.05 28.82 21.62
N ASP A 151 1.87 28.22 21.47
CA ASP A 151 0.70 28.50 22.30
C ASP A 151 0.57 27.50 23.46
N HIS A 152 1.23 26.34 23.35
CA HIS A 152 1.13 25.22 24.31
C HIS A 152 2.52 24.70 24.71
N PRO A 153 3.33 25.49 25.45
CA PRO A 153 4.73 25.18 25.71
C PRO A 153 4.92 23.91 26.57
N ASP A 154 4.02 23.64 27.50
CA ASP A 154 4.18 22.58 28.50
C ASP A 154 3.33 21.33 28.22
N GLU A 155 2.50 21.34 27.17
CA GLU A 155 1.61 20.22 26.87
C GLU A 155 2.39 18.97 26.47
N LYS A 156 1.98 17.81 27.01
CA LYS A 156 2.55 16.53 26.56
C LYS A 156 1.84 16.13 25.26
N LEU A 157 2.60 15.70 24.27
CA LEU A 157 2.07 15.31 22.96
C LEU A 157 2.33 13.83 22.70
N LEU A 158 1.35 13.18 22.09
CA LEU A 158 1.42 11.81 21.57
C LEU A 158 1.46 11.88 20.06
N LEU A 159 2.51 11.31 19.45
CA LEU A 159 2.55 11.12 18.00
C LEU A 159 1.79 9.85 17.64
N PHE A 160 1.09 9.87 16.52
CA PHE A 160 0.45 8.69 15.97
C PHE A 160 0.73 8.53 14.49
N LYS A 161 0.62 7.27 14.05
CA LYS A 161 0.73 6.82 12.67
C LYS A 161 -0.35 5.75 12.45
N SER A 162 -0.97 5.76 11.28
CA SER A 162 -1.93 4.75 10.85
C SER A 162 -1.63 4.39 9.40
N ASP A 163 -1.75 3.10 9.09
CA ASP A 163 -1.38 2.50 7.82
C ASP A 163 -2.61 1.95 7.13
N VAL A 164 -2.72 2.18 5.82
CA VAL A 164 -3.76 1.56 4.99
C VAL A 164 -3.30 0.19 4.49
N SER A 165 -4.09 -0.84 4.76
CA SER A 165 -3.74 -2.22 4.43
C SER A 165 -3.83 -2.50 2.94
N GLN A 166 -2.75 -3.08 2.39
CA GLN A 166 -2.67 -3.50 0.98
C GLN A 166 -2.89 -2.33 0.02
N ALA A 167 -2.18 -1.23 0.29
CA ALA A 167 -2.16 -0.03 -0.53
C ALA A 167 -1.91 -0.34 -2.02
N PHE A 168 -2.40 0.54 -2.89
CA PHE A 168 -2.57 0.33 -4.35
C PHE A 168 -3.59 -0.73 -4.72
N CYS A 169 -3.48 -1.96 -4.20
CA CYS A 169 -4.34 -3.09 -4.57
C CYS A 169 -5.83 -2.89 -4.24
N ARG A 170 -6.18 -1.83 -3.50
CA ARG A 170 -7.58 -1.44 -3.23
C ARG A 170 -8.23 -0.63 -4.35
N LEU A 171 -7.45 -0.01 -5.24
CA LEU A 171 -8.00 0.88 -6.26
C LEU A 171 -8.24 0.11 -7.56
N PRO A 172 -9.49 0.02 -8.06
CA PRO A 172 -9.75 -0.61 -9.34
C PRO A 172 -9.15 0.22 -10.47
N MET A 173 -8.54 -0.45 -11.43
CA MET A 173 -8.01 0.17 -12.65
C MET A 173 -9.07 0.20 -13.73
N HIS A 174 -9.01 1.22 -14.59
CA HIS A 174 -9.89 1.30 -15.76
C HIS A 174 -9.70 0.08 -16.68
N GLN A 175 -10.77 -0.43 -17.30
CA GLN A 175 -10.75 -1.65 -18.12
C GLN A 175 -9.70 -1.62 -19.24
N LEU A 176 -9.48 -0.45 -19.86
CA LEU A 176 -8.43 -0.28 -20.88
C LEU A 176 -7.02 -0.49 -20.34
N TRP A 177 -6.78 -0.16 -19.07
CA TRP A 177 -5.51 -0.43 -18.42
C TRP A 177 -5.42 -1.88 -17.94
N GLN A 178 -6.53 -2.45 -17.44
CA GLN A 178 -6.60 -3.87 -17.06
C GLN A 178 -6.17 -4.80 -18.20
N ALA A 179 -6.58 -4.50 -19.44
CA ALA A 179 -6.15 -5.24 -20.63
C ALA A 179 -4.62 -5.27 -20.81
N LYS A 180 -3.88 -4.30 -20.26
CA LYS A 180 -2.44 -4.22 -20.37
C LYS A 180 -1.67 -4.82 -19.18
N GLN A 181 -2.36 -5.23 -18.12
CA GLN A 181 -1.76 -5.81 -16.92
C GLN A 181 -2.21 -7.25 -16.70
N VAL A 182 -2.18 -8.05 -17.77
CA VAL A 182 -2.48 -9.49 -17.70
C VAL A 182 -1.33 -10.20 -17.01
N LEU A 183 -1.63 -10.97 -15.97
CA LEU A 183 -0.68 -11.80 -15.26
C LEU A 183 -0.60 -13.17 -15.93
N THR A 184 0.60 -13.74 -15.97
CA THR A 184 0.84 -15.08 -16.55
C THR A 184 1.48 -15.98 -15.53
N PHE A 185 0.91 -17.17 -15.35
CA PHE A 185 1.46 -18.20 -14.48
C PHE A 185 1.13 -19.58 -15.03
N ARG A 186 2.13 -20.44 -15.21
CA ARG A 186 1.98 -21.81 -15.76
C ARG A 186 1.15 -21.88 -17.05
N GLY A 187 1.40 -20.94 -17.97
CA GLY A 187 0.68 -20.83 -19.25
C GLY A 187 -0.79 -20.42 -19.13
N GLN A 188 -1.26 -20.02 -17.95
CA GLN A 188 -2.59 -19.45 -17.73
C GLN A 188 -2.52 -17.93 -17.62
N TRP A 189 -3.57 -17.26 -18.12
CA TRP A 189 -3.67 -15.80 -18.18
C TRP A 189 -4.77 -15.30 -17.24
N HIS A 190 -4.44 -14.29 -16.44
CA HIS A 190 -5.33 -13.68 -15.45
C HIS A 190 -5.32 -12.17 -15.60
N ILE A 191 -6.45 -11.50 -15.37
CA ILE A 191 -6.52 -10.03 -15.42
C ILE A 191 -6.36 -9.49 -14.00
N ASN A 192 -5.36 -8.63 -13.76
CA ASN A 192 -5.34 -7.83 -12.55
C ASN A 192 -6.34 -6.66 -12.70
N HIS A 193 -7.33 -6.61 -11.83
CA HIS A 193 -8.37 -5.57 -11.84
C HIS A 193 -7.95 -4.31 -11.10
N CYS A 194 -6.94 -4.40 -10.25
CA CYS A 194 -6.55 -3.35 -9.33
C CYS A 194 -5.22 -2.68 -9.71
N ASN A 195 -4.96 -1.55 -9.08
CA ASN A 195 -3.68 -0.87 -9.14
C ASN A 195 -2.65 -1.72 -8.41
N ASN A 196 -1.39 -1.65 -8.80
CA ASN A 196 -0.38 -2.58 -8.30
C ASN A 196 0.97 -1.90 -8.08
N PHE A 197 1.79 -2.49 -7.21
CA PHE A 197 3.20 -2.17 -7.06
C PHE A 197 3.96 -2.42 -8.37
N GLY A 198 5.06 -1.70 -8.57
CA GLY A 198 5.89 -1.78 -9.78
C GLY A 198 5.45 -0.85 -10.92
N GLY A 199 4.17 -0.47 -10.97
CA GLY A 199 3.67 0.52 -11.93
C GLY A 199 4.13 1.94 -11.60
N ARG A 200 4.74 2.63 -12.57
CA ARG A 200 5.25 4.00 -12.37
C ARG A 200 4.12 5.01 -12.15
N GLY A 201 2.94 4.76 -12.71
CA GLY A 201 1.73 5.57 -12.48
C GLY A 201 0.99 5.24 -11.18
N SER A 202 1.25 4.08 -10.57
CA SER A 202 0.51 3.58 -9.41
C SER A 202 0.56 4.53 -8.20
N PRO A 203 1.72 5.12 -7.84
CA PRO A 203 1.80 6.14 -6.79
C PRO A 203 0.89 7.34 -7.05
N LYS A 204 0.82 7.84 -8.30
CA LYS A 204 0.03 9.03 -8.62
C LYS A 204 -1.47 8.79 -8.39
N VAL A 205 -1.98 7.65 -8.85
CA VAL A 205 -3.39 7.26 -8.68
C VAL A 205 -3.72 7.15 -7.19
N TRP A 206 -2.86 6.45 -6.43
CA TRP A 206 -3.03 6.29 -4.98
C TRP A 206 -3.00 7.59 -4.21
N ILE A 207 -1.99 8.42 -4.44
CA ILE A 207 -1.84 9.67 -3.71
C ILE A 207 -2.98 10.62 -4.06
N SER A 208 -3.53 10.57 -5.27
CA SER A 208 -4.71 11.37 -5.63
C SER A 208 -5.93 10.96 -4.79
N PHE A 209 -6.16 9.65 -4.62
CA PHE A 209 -7.21 9.12 -3.73
C PHE A 209 -6.95 9.51 -2.26
N MET A 210 -5.75 9.26 -1.76
CA MET A 210 -5.41 9.57 -0.36
C MET A 210 -5.43 11.08 -0.08
N SER A 211 -5.08 11.93 -1.06
CA SER A 211 -5.16 13.39 -0.90
C SER A 211 -6.61 13.86 -0.72
N LEU A 212 -7.56 13.27 -1.45
CA LEU A 212 -8.99 13.52 -1.23
C LEU A 212 -9.41 13.04 0.17
N MET A 213 -8.96 11.86 0.58
CA MET A 213 -9.21 11.33 1.92
C MET A 213 -8.72 12.27 3.03
N ALA A 214 -7.47 12.76 2.93
CA ALA A 214 -6.97 13.74 3.89
C ALA A 214 -7.70 15.08 3.82
N TRP A 215 -8.12 15.52 2.63
CA TRP A 215 -8.93 16.73 2.51
C TRP A 215 -10.23 16.59 3.31
N ILE A 216 -10.93 15.46 3.19
CA ILE A 216 -12.14 15.17 3.98
C ILE A 216 -11.79 15.13 5.48
N ALA A 217 -10.76 14.41 5.88
CA ALA A 217 -10.32 14.31 7.27
C ALA A 217 -10.01 15.69 7.89
N ILE A 218 -9.34 16.57 7.14
CA ILE A 218 -8.94 17.90 7.61
C ILE A 218 -10.12 18.87 7.65
N HIS A 219 -10.99 18.85 6.64
CA HIS A 219 -12.02 19.87 6.46
C HIS A 219 -13.40 19.49 6.99
N HIS A 220 -13.74 18.20 7.00
CA HIS A 220 -15.02 17.70 7.51
C HIS A 220 -14.87 17.08 8.90
N THR A 221 -13.85 16.26 9.12
CA THR A 221 -13.58 15.63 10.42
C THR A 221 -12.71 16.50 11.34
N LEU A 222 -12.20 17.63 10.83
CA LEU A 222 -11.42 18.63 11.56
C LEU A 222 -10.11 18.11 12.20
N ILE A 223 -9.50 17.09 11.59
CA ILE A 223 -8.20 16.52 12.00
C ILE A 223 -7.08 17.47 11.56
N LYS A 224 -6.83 18.50 12.37
CA LYS A 224 -5.78 19.50 12.11
C LYS A 224 -4.40 18.84 12.13
N ALA A 225 -3.49 19.41 11.33
CA ALA A 225 -2.10 18.99 11.23
C ALA A 225 -1.90 17.51 10.80
N LEU A 226 -2.90 16.86 10.19
CA LEU A 226 -2.72 15.58 9.51
C LEU A 226 -1.64 15.69 8.42
N LYS A 227 -0.88 14.62 8.23
CA LYS A 227 0.15 14.47 7.20
C LYS A 227 -0.04 13.14 6.48
N LEU A 228 0.24 13.14 5.18
CA LEU A 228 0.20 11.95 4.35
C LEU A 228 1.53 11.67 3.67
N TYR A 229 2.00 10.43 3.83
CA TYR A 229 3.12 9.90 3.07
C TYR A 229 2.75 8.53 2.52
N MET A 230 2.42 8.47 1.23
CA MET A 230 1.98 7.25 0.55
C MET A 230 0.74 6.63 1.22
N ASP A 231 0.89 5.48 1.86
CA ASP A 231 -0.08 4.71 2.62
C ASP A 231 -0.12 5.06 4.12
N ASN A 232 0.81 5.91 4.58
CA ASN A 232 0.94 6.32 5.97
C ASN A 232 0.21 7.65 6.19
N SER A 233 -0.59 7.69 7.26
CA SER A 233 -1.20 8.90 7.78
C SER A 233 -0.71 9.14 9.20
N PHE A 234 -0.26 10.36 9.51
CA PHE A 234 0.34 10.63 10.80
C PHE A 234 0.10 12.06 11.27
N SER A 235 0.05 12.23 12.59
CA SER A 235 -0.06 13.53 13.24
C SER A 235 0.28 13.41 14.72
N PHE A 236 -0.24 14.34 15.52
CA PHE A 236 -0.09 14.34 16.96
C PHE A 236 -1.38 14.72 17.67
N GLU A 237 -1.46 14.33 18.93
CA GLU A 237 -2.53 14.68 19.84
C GLU A 237 -1.99 15.12 21.20
N VAL A 238 -2.76 15.90 21.94
CA VAL A 238 -2.48 16.18 23.35
C VAL A 238 -2.63 14.91 24.17
N ALA A 239 -1.68 14.65 25.07
CA ALA A 239 -1.70 13.45 25.89
C ALA A 239 -2.96 13.41 26.77
N GLY A 240 -3.63 12.25 26.77
CA GLY A 240 -4.89 12.04 27.49
C GLY A 240 -6.14 12.29 26.66
N TRP A 241 -6.03 12.94 25.49
CA TRP A 241 -7.15 13.06 24.55
C TRP A 241 -7.21 11.80 23.70
N THR A 242 -7.93 10.81 24.22
CA THR A 242 -8.09 9.51 23.58
C THR A 242 -9.55 9.12 23.47
N LEU A 243 -9.86 8.35 22.44
CA LEU A 243 -11.17 7.74 22.23
C LEU A 243 -11.01 6.23 22.14
N TYR A 244 -11.97 5.51 22.72
CA TYR A 244 -12.07 4.07 22.56
C TYR A 244 -12.47 3.75 21.12
N TYR A 245 -11.69 2.90 20.47
CA TYR A 245 -11.94 2.45 19.10
C TYR A 245 -12.34 0.98 19.12
N GLU A 246 -13.62 0.75 18.87
CA GLU A 246 -14.25 -0.57 19.00
C GLU A 246 -13.58 -1.63 18.11
N PRO A 247 -13.26 -1.39 16.82
CA PRO A 247 -12.67 -2.44 15.97
C PRO A 247 -11.39 -3.06 16.52
N TYR A 248 -10.60 -2.31 17.30
CA TYR A 248 -9.37 -2.78 17.94
C TYR A 248 -9.45 -2.91 19.46
N GLN A 249 -10.62 -2.65 20.03
CA GLN A 249 -10.91 -2.79 21.46
C GLN A 249 -9.93 -2.04 22.39
N CYS A 250 -9.42 -0.89 21.97
CA CYS A 250 -8.45 -0.11 22.75
C CYS A 250 -8.59 1.40 22.53
N HIS A 251 -7.90 2.20 23.35
CA HIS A 251 -7.90 3.66 23.25
C HIS A 251 -6.78 4.15 22.34
N PHE A 252 -7.13 4.97 21.35
CA PHE A 252 -6.18 5.72 20.52
C PHE A 252 -6.33 7.22 20.74
N PRO A 253 -5.31 8.02 20.36
CA PRO A 253 -5.45 9.46 20.20
C PRO A 253 -6.72 9.83 19.45
N GLU A 254 -7.45 10.84 19.92
CA GLU A 254 -8.77 11.22 19.38
C GLU A 254 -8.75 11.45 17.86
N LYS A 255 -7.79 12.25 17.37
CA LYS A 255 -7.56 12.45 15.93
C LYS A 255 -7.30 11.15 15.16
N GLN A 256 -6.57 10.21 15.75
CA GLN A 256 -6.31 8.91 15.13
C GLN A 256 -7.62 8.12 15.03
N THR A 257 -8.39 8.03 16.12
CA THR A 257 -9.68 7.32 16.12
C THR A 257 -10.63 7.87 15.08
N HIS A 258 -10.76 9.21 14.97
CA HIS A 258 -11.60 9.83 13.95
C HIS A 258 -11.13 9.54 12.52
N LEU A 259 -9.81 9.43 12.29
CA LEU A 259 -9.27 9.04 11.00
C LEU A 259 -9.66 7.60 10.64
N LEU A 260 -9.51 6.67 11.59
CA LEU A 260 -9.86 5.26 11.39
C LEU A 260 -11.36 5.09 11.15
N GLN A 261 -12.21 5.80 11.90
CA GLN A 261 -13.66 5.80 11.67
C GLN A 261 -14.05 6.33 10.28
N LEU A 262 -13.36 7.34 9.77
CA LEU A 262 -13.57 7.82 8.40
C LEU A 262 -13.18 6.75 7.37
N TRP A 263 -12.11 5.98 7.64
CA TRP A 263 -11.71 4.88 6.79
C TRP A 263 -12.72 3.73 6.82
N ASP A 264 -13.26 3.39 8.00
CA ASP A 264 -14.35 2.42 8.15
C ASP A 264 -15.58 2.82 7.33
N GLU A 265 -15.99 4.09 7.40
CA GLU A 265 -17.16 4.61 6.67
C GLU A 265 -17.01 4.44 5.16
N ILE A 266 -15.78 4.57 4.65
CA ILE A 266 -15.48 4.50 3.20
C ILE A 266 -15.09 3.07 2.78
N GLY A 267 -14.88 2.17 3.74
CA GLY A 267 -14.44 0.80 3.50
C GLY A 267 -12.95 0.68 3.14
N VAL A 268 -12.12 1.61 3.63
CA VAL A 268 -10.66 1.53 3.52
C VAL A 268 -10.14 0.71 4.71
N PRO A 269 -9.53 -0.46 4.48
CA PRO A 269 -9.02 -1.29 5.56
C PRO A 269 -7.69 -0.74 6.08
N HIS A 270 -7.46 -0.95 7.36
CA HIS A 270 -6.27 -0.50 8.08
C HIS A 270 -5.83 -1.55 9.11
N ASP A 271 -4.58 -1.42 9.55
CA ASP A 271 -3.92 -2.26 10.56
C ASP A 271 -3.34 -1.42 11.70
#